data_AF-A0A315DCC8-F1
#
_entry.id   AF-A0A315DCC8-F1
#
_cell.length_a   1.000
_cell.length_b   1.000
_cell.length_c   1.000
_cell.angle_alpha   90.00
_cell.angle_beta   90.00
_cell.angle_gamma   90.00
#
_symmetry.space_group_name_H-M   'P 1'
#
loop_
_entity.id
_entity.type
_entity.pdbx_description
1 polymer ?
#
loop_
_entity_poly.entity_id
_entity_poly.type
_entity_poly.pdbx_seq_one_letter_code
_entity_poly.pdbx_strand_id
1 'polypeptide(L)'
;MQHIDRPATKVMRLGQRLAVGLLCAAALGAQAQSFATNPSEAHQLDKPQVPMASRAARSPSAKQHEAQLEAIRQAILQATIDRPTRVLSTAWIDDKGALHESAHFQSEAQVRGVRVLSYLQDEQDAAPQVSAEVLPWGWREARTQAAECKAPPRPWRLPLVLQTRVEQGFAGAQQFASQSLMHIASQSWTQQMQASQRWRAQHKATPPENAYMRALTGPSESPTGWTAELVLKPHAAAAGLSMRQAWHALNQNEHDWRWTLSFTLGERHTSQGPIEPRWQIEQVITIDPQAASQNPSAWVHRLKEQVQQHMQAWVKQLDKRSECEPVQFHVRRSGQEGLQLQAGFESGLRAGDRVLLVNPSHIPSQMLEPGATQHLALAQVVKVGAERTELQQLAGPALSAQGHWMALPL
;
A
#
# COMPACT_ATOMS: atom_id res chain seq x y z
N MET A 1 44.61 29.68 12.28
CA MET A 1 45.76 28.76 12.21
C MET A 1 45.30 27.39 12.70
N GLN A 2 45.55 26.36 11.87
CA GLN A 2 45.51 24.91 12.14
C GLN A 2 44.09 24.30 12.32
N HIS A 3 43.55 23.57 11.32
CA HIS A 3 43.77 22.15 10.94
C HIS A 3 43.57 21.19 12.14
N ILE A 4 42.80 20.09 12.08
CA ILE A 4 43.13 18.87 11.32
C ILE A 4 41.87 17.97 11.14
N ASP A 5 41.68 17.59 9.87
CA ASP A 5 41.20 16.37 9.20
C ASP A 5 40.32 15.28 9.85
N ARG A 6 39.28 14.93 9.08
CA ARG A 6 38.56 13.64 9.05
C ARG A 6 39.28 12.66 8.11
N PRO A 7 39.42 11.37 8.43
CA PRO A 7 39.76 10.37 7.44
C PRO A 7 38.53 9.67 6.87
N ALA A 8 38.44 9.71 5.54
CA ALA A 8 37.66 8.79 4.71
C ALA A 8 38.32 7.40 4.70
N THR A 9 37.52 6.33 4.69
CA THR A 9 38.00 4.97 4.37
C THR A 9 37.09 4.33 3.34
N LYS A 10 37.65 4.18 2.14
CA LYS A 10 37.19 3.35 1.04
C LYS A 10 38.43 2.58 0.59
N VAL A 11 38.33 1.26 0.46
CA VAL A 11 39.24 0.29 -0.21
C VAL A 11 38.90 -1.09 0.38
N MET A 12 38.81 -2.22 -0.31
CA MET A 12 38.86 -2.58 -1.73
C MET A 12 38.56 -4.10 -1.75
N ARG A 13 37.64 -4.56 -2.60
CA ARG A 13 37.36 -6.00 -2.77
C ARG A 13 38.49 -6.65 -3.56
N LEU A 14 39.11 -7.67 -2.97
CA LEU A 14 40.14 -8.50 -3.57
C LEU A 14 39.52 -9.45 -4.61
N GLY A 15 40.13 -9.52 -5.79
CA GLY A 15 39.66 -10.31 -6.92
C GLY A 15 39.91 -11.82 -6.75
N GLN A 16 38.90 -12.61 -7.15
CA GLN A 16 39.02 -14.04 -7.39
C GLN A 16 39.49 -14.29 -8.83
N ARG A 17 40.59 -15.01 -8.98
CA ARG A 17 40.92 -15.77 -10.19
C ARG A 17 41.43 -17.14 -9.75
N LEU A 18 40.62 -18.18 -9.94
CA LEU A 18 41.09 -19.55 -9.96
C LEU A 18 40.47 -20.21 -11.19
N ALA A 19 41.33 -20.41 -12.19
CA ALA A 19 41.09 -21.26 -13.33
C ALA A 19 41.41 -22.70 -12.92
N VAL A 20 40.48 -23.62 -13.16
CA VAL A 20 40.78 -25.05 -13.30
C VAL A 20 39.92 -25.58 -14.43
N GLY A 21 40.56 -26.00 -15.50
CA GLY A 21 39.99 -26.84 -16.54
C GLY A 21 40.57 -28.25 -16.44
N LEU A 22 39.72 -29.26 -16.65
CA LEU A 22 40.06 -30.63 -17.07
C LEU A 22 38.69 -31.33 -17.34
N LEU A 23 38.22 -31.44 -18.59
CA LEU A 23 38.49 -32.45 -19.63
C LEU A 23 37.87 -33.85 -19.40
N CYS A 24 36.94 -34.18 -20.32
CA CYS A 24 36.64 -35.50 -20.93
C CYS A 24 35.96 -36.59 -20.07
N ALA A 25 35.03 -37.45 -20.55
CA ALA A 25 34.59 -37.80 -21.91
C ALA A 25 33.20 -38.50 -21.93
N ALA A 26 32.54 -38.42 -23.10
CA ALA A 26 31.72 -39.44 -23.80
C ALA A 26 30.38 -39.92 -23.15
N ALA A 27 29.30 -40.26 -23.87
CA ALA A 27 29.08 -40.55 -25.28
C ALA A 27 27.56 -40.61 -25.62
N LEU A 28 27.24 -40.45 -26.92
CA LEU A 28 26.12 -41.04 -27.69
C LEU A 28 24.68 -40.56 -27.35
N GLY A 29 23.81 -40.17 -28.27
CA GLY A 29 23.80 -40.21 -29.74
C GLY A 29 22.35 -40.46 -30.19
N ALA A 30 21.81 -39.62 -31.08
CA ALA A 30 20.80 -39.94 -32.12
C ALA A 30 20.01 -38.67 -32.52
N GLN A 31 20.46 -38.01 -33.59
CA GLN A 31 19.61 -37.22 -34.48
C GLN A 31 19.72 -37.83 -35.87
N ALA A 32 18.59 -38.03 -36.54
CA ALA A 32 18.54 -38.28 -37.97
C ALA A 32 17.35 -37.48 -38.54
N GLN A 33 17.68 -36.40 -39.24
CA GLN A 33 16.84 -35.81 -40.27
C GLN A 33 17.57 -36.02 -41.59
N SER A 34 16.86 -36.45 -42.64
CA SER A 34 17.32 -36.30 -44.02
C SER A 34 16.11 -36.25 -44.95
N PHE A 35 16.19 -35.28 -45.84
CA PHE A 35 15.23 -34.82 -46.84
C PHE A 35 15.19 -35.70 -48.11
N ALA A 36 14.23 -35.33 -48.99
CA ALA A 36 14.13 -35.50 -50.46
C ALA A 36 13.00 -36.48 -50.88
N THR A 37 12.13 -36.25 -51.89
CA THR A 37 11.88 -35.18 -52.88
C THR A 37 10.57 -35.53 -53.63
N ASN A 38 9.66 -34.55 -53.84
CA ASN A 38 8.72 -34.23 -54.95
C ASN A 38 8.26 -35.27 -56.03
N PRO A 39 7.25 -34.96 -56.90
CA PRO A 39 6.04 -34.10 -56.80
C PRO A 39 4.77 -34.74 -57.47
N SER A 40 3.61 -34.08 -57.40
CA SER A 40 2.73 -33.73 -58.55
C SER A 40 1.25 -33.48 -58.18
N GLU A 41 0.79 -32.28 -58.56
CA GLU A 41 -0.51 -31.89 -59.14
C GLU A 41 -1.84 -32.16 -58.40
N ALA A 42 -2.50 -31.08 -57.96
CA ALA A 42 -3.77 -30.63 -58.58
C ALA A 42 -4.20 -29.25 -58.06
N HIS A 43 -4.63 -28.42 -59.00
CA HIS A 43 -5.10 -27.03 -58.90
C HIS A 43 -6.32 -26.82 -57.99
N GLN A 44 -6.38 -25.67 -57.29
CA GLN A 44 -7.59 -24.83 -57.31
C GLN A 44 -7.29 -23.35 -56.95
N LEU A 45 -7.65 -22.44 -57.86
CA LEU A 45 -7.64 -20.99 -57.68
C LEU A 45 -8.80 -20.55 -56.77
N ASP A 46 -8.56 -19.66 -55.81
CA ASP A 46 -9.47 -18.54 -55.51
C ASP A 46 -8.75 -17.36 -54.82
N LYS A 47 -9.34 -16.17 -54.97
CA LYS A 47 -8.76 -14.82 -54.97
C LYS A 47 -8.21 -14.28 -53.63
N PRO A 48 -7.29 -13.28 -53.65
CA PRO A 48 -6.85 -12.58 -52.45
C PRO A 48 -7.89 -11.54 -51.97
N GLN A 49 -8.55 -11.80 -50.84
CA GLN A 49 -9.28 -10.78 -50.08
C GLN A 49 -8.32 -10.03 -49.15
N VAL A 50 -8.17 -8.74 -49.41
CA VAL A 50 -7.52 -7.76 -48.52
C VAL A 50 -8.42 -7.57 -47.28
N PRO A 51 -7.93 -7.77 -46.04
CA PRO A 51 -8.70 -7.37 -44.88
C PRO A 51 -8.61 -5.85 -44.69
N MET A 52 -9.68 -5.14 -45.09
CA MET A 52 -9.91 -3.76 -44.67
C MET A 52 -10.07 -3.69 -43.15
N ALA A 53 -9.44 -2.67 -42.58
CA ALA A 53 -9.43 -2.33 -41.18
C ALA A 53 -10.81 -2.38 -40.52
N SER A 54 -10.98 -3.28 -39.56
CA SER A 54 -12.07 -3.21 -38.58
C SER A 54 -11.76 -2.09 -37.59
N ARG A 55 -12.16 -0.85 -37.93
CA ARG A 55 -12.25 0.25 -36.97
C ARG A 55 -13.38 -0.11 -35.99
N ALA A 56 -13.00 -0.54 -34.79
CA ALA A 56 -13.90 -0.99 -33.74
C ALA A 56 -15.01 0.04 -33.47
N ALA A 57 -16.26 -0.32 -33.82
CA ALA A 57 -17.44 0.36 -33.30
C ALA A 57 -17.52 0.06 -31.81
N ARG A 58 -17.08 1.00 -30.98
CA ARG A 58 -17.27 0.93 -29.52
C ARG A 58 -18.77 0.83 -29.23
N SER A 59 -19.17 -0.16 -28.45
CA SER A 59 -20.54 -0.39 -28.00
C SER A 59 -21.13 0.86 -27.33
N PRO A 60 -22.46 1.07 -27.37
CA PRO A 60 -23.09 2.26 -26.76
C PRO A 60 -22.76 2.44 -25.26
N SER A 61 -22.55 1.35 -24.52
CA SER A 61 -22.11 1.37 -23.13
C SER A 61 -20.69 1.92 -22.95
N ALA A 62 -19.76 1.65 -23.87
CA ALA A 62 -18.41 2.18 -23.81
C ALA A 62 -18.39 3.71 -23.97
N LYS A 63 -19.25 4.26 -24.85
CA LYS A 63 -19.40 5.72 -25.00
C LYS A 63 -19.94 6.37 -23.73
N GLN A 64 -20.89 5.73 -23.04
CA GLN A 64 -21.42 6.23 -21.77
C GLN A 64 -20.36 6.26 -20.66
N HIS A 65 -19.52 5.23 -20.57
CA HIS A 65 -18.41 5.20 -19.60
C HIS A 65 -17.36 6.27 -19.88
N GLU A 66 -17.10 6.58 -21.15
CA GLU A 66 -16.21 7.69 -21.55
C GLU A 66 -16.81 9.05 -21.16
N ALA A 67 -18.10 9.28 -21.44
CA ALA A 67 -18.80 10.50 -21.03
C ALA A 67 -18.79 10.69 -19.50
N GLN A 68 -18.97 9.59 -18.75
CA GLN A 68 -18.86 9.62 -17.28
C GLN A 68 -17.46 10.03 -16.83
N LEU A 69 -16.42 9.46 -17.43
CA LEU A 69 -15.04 9.80 -17.09
C LEU A 69 -14.73 11.27 -17.42
N GLU A 70 -15.27 11.82 -18.51
CA GLU A 70 -15.12 13.24 -18.83
C GLU A 70 -15.82 14.16 -17.82
N ALA A 71 -17.02 13.82 -17.37
CA ALA A 71 -17.70 14.58 -16.32
C ALA A 71 -16.90 14.59 -15.00
N ILE A 72 -16.31 13.44 -14.64
CA ILE A 72 -15.41 13.34 -13.48
C ILE A 72 -14.19 14.25 -13.66
N ARG A 73 -13.57 14.25 -14.84
CA ARG A 73 -12.41 15.13 -15.14
C ARG A 73 -12.76 16.60 -15.00
N GLN A 74 -13.91 17.02 -15.55
CA GLN A 74 -14.38 18.39 -15.45
C GLN A 74 -14.63 18.78 -13.99
N ALA A 75 -15.25 17.91 -13.19
CA ALA A 75 -15.48 18.17 -11.77
C ALA A 75 -14.18 18.33 -10.98
N ILE A 76 -13.18 17.46 -11.23
CA ILE A 76 -11.85 17.57 -10.58
C ILE A 76 -11.14 18.85 -11.01
N LEU A 77 -11.17 19.19 -12.30
CA LEU A 77 -10.56 20.39 -12.85
C LEU A 77 -11.18 21.64 -12.22
N GLN A 78 -12.50 21.74 -12.21
CA GLN A 78 -13.22 22.90 -11.67
C GLN A 78 -12.86 23.13 -10.20
N ALA A 79 -12.83 22.06 -9.40
CA ALA A 79 -12.49 22.16 -8.00
C ALA A 79 -10.98 22.36 -7.72
N THR A 80 -10.14 22.27 -8.76
CA THR A 80 -8.69 22.53 -8.71
C THR A 80 -8.36 23.96 -9.14
N ILE A 81 -9.14 24.55 -10.04
CA ILE A 81 -8.93 25.92 -10.58
C ILE A 81 -9.02 26.99 -9.49
N ASP A 82 -9.91 26.82 -8.51
CA ASP A 82 -10.10 27.80 -7.43
C ASP A 82 -8.97 27.81 -6.38
N ARG A 83 -7.89 27.03 -6.59
CA ARG A 83 -6.79 26.84 -5.64
C ARG A 83 -5.48 27.47 -6.11
N PRO A 84 -4.57 27.83 -5.18
CA PRO A 84 -3.28 28.38 -5.55
C PRO A 84 -2.48 27.39 -6.42
N THR A 85 -2.01 27.90 -7.57
CA THR A 85 -1.17 27.19 -8.53
C THR A 85 0.23 27.79 -8.55
N ARG A 86 1.26 26.95 -8.49
CA ARG A 86 2.66 27.32 -8.74
C ARG A 86 3.03 27.05 -10.19
N VAL A 87 3.81 27.95 -10.78
CA VAL A 87 4.35 27.79 -12.14
C VAL A 87 5.84 27.47 -12.03
N LEU A 88 6.25 26.34 -12.60
CA LEU A 88 7.64 25.93 -12.72
C LEU A 88 8.05 26.07 -14.18
N SER A 89 8.92 27.03 -14.49
CA SER A 89 9.47 27.20 -15.84
C SER A 89 10.89 26.66 -15.87
N THR A 90 11.18 25.76 -16.81
CA THR A 90 12.53 25.24 -17.08
C THR A 90 12.89 25.51 -18.53
N ALA A 91 14.08 26.06 -18.75
CA ALA A 91 14.63 26.32 -20.07
C ALA A 91 16.02 25.71 -20.18
N TRP A 92 16.27 24.95 -21.25
CA TRP A 92 17.58 24.35 -21.53
C TRP A 92 17.87 24.38 -23.03
N ILE A 93 19.15 24.35 -23.38
CA ILE A 93 19.61 24.32 -24.76
C ILE A 93 20.11 22.90 -25.06
N ASP A 94 19.68 22.31 -26.17
CA ASP A 94 20.13 20.98 -26.59
C ASP A 94 21.52 21.01 -27.27
N ASP A 95 22.07 19.83 -27.56
CA ASP A 95 23.38 19.69 -28.21
C ASP A 95 23.43 20.29 -29.64
N LYS A 96 22.27 20.66 -30.21
CA LYS A 96 22.13 21.32 -31.52
C LYS A 96 21.92 22.83 -31.39
N GLY A 97 21.98 23.38 -30.18
CA GLY A 97 21.79 24.81 -29.93
C GLY A 97 20.32 25.27 -29.96
N ALA A 98 19.36 24.35 -29.96
CA ALA A 98 17.95 24.70 -29.88
C ALA A 98 17.53 24.90 -28.41
N LEU A 99 16.89 26.03 -28.12
CA LEU A 99 16.31 26.33 -26.82
C LEU A 99 14.98 25.59 -26.67
N HIS A 100 14.88 24.78 -25.63
CA HIS A 100 13.66 24.12 -25.18
C HIS A 100 13.20 24.81 -23.90
N GLU A 101 12.00 25.37 -23.93
CA GLU A 101 11.32 25.94 -22.77
C GLU A 101 10.09 25.08 -22.45
N SER A 102 9.94 24.70 -21.19
CA SER A 102 8.72 24.04 -20.70
C SER A 102 8.23 24.73 -19.43
N ALA A 103 6.94 25.06 -19.42
CA ALA A 103 6.25 25.59 -18.25
C ALA A 103 5.28 24.53 -17.70
N HIS A 104 5.42 24.25 -16.41
CA HIS A 104 4.63 23.28 -15.67
C HIS A 104 3.78 23.98 -14.62
N PHE A 105 2.50 23.63 -14.54
CA PHE A 105 1.57 24.20 -13.57
C PHE A 105 1.26 23.16 -12.50
N GLN A 106 1.65 23.45 -11.25
CA GLN A 106 1.38 22.60 -10.10
C GLN A 106 0.36 23.26 -9.17
N SER A 107 -0.85 22.74 -9.11
CA SER A 107 -1.84 23.12 -8.11
C SER A 107 -1.51 22.49 -6.75
N GLU A 108 -1.67 23.25 -5.66
CA GLU A 108 -1.62 22.71 -4.29
C GLU A 108 -2.93 21.98 -3.90
N ALA A 109 -3.84 21.80 -4.86
CA ALA A 109 -5.03 20.96 -4.67
C ALA A 109 -4.66 19.52 -4.34
N GLN A 110 -5.57 18.82 -3.67
CA GLN A 110 -5.47 17.39 -3.32
C GLN A 110 -6.91 16.84 -3.30
N VAL A 111 -7.20 15.62 -3.79
CA VAL A 111 -8.61 15.14 -4.04
C VAL A 111 -9.05 14.00 -3.12
N ARG A 112 -9.88 14.23 -2.11
CA ARG A 112 -10.24 13.19 -1.12
C ARG A 112 -11.03 12.04 -1.74
N GLY A 113 -11.95 12.33 -2.65
CA GLY A 113 -12.75 11.30 -3.31
C GLY A 113 -13.67 11.91 -4.35
N VAL A 114 -14.14 11.06 -5.26
CA VAL A 114 -15.12 11.45 -6.29
C VAL A 114 -16.43 10.80 -5.91
N ARG A 115 -17.49 11.59 -5.75
CA ARG A 115 -18.85 11.09 -5.50
C ARG A 115 -19.70 11.39 -6.72
N VAL A 116 -20.34 10.35 -7.28
CA VAL A 116 -21.33 10.54 -8.35
C VAL A 116 -22.68 10.82 -7.68
N LEU A 117 -23.19 12.03 -7.83
CA LEU A 117 -24.39 12.47 -7.10
C LEU A 117 -25.68 11.92 -7.72
N SER A 118 -25.72 11.75 -9.04
CA SER A 118 -26.84 11.08 -9.73
C SER A 118 -26.44 10.56 -11.10
N TYR A 119 -26.97 9.38 -11.44
CA TYR A 119 -27.15 8.96 -12.83
C TYR A 119 -28.54 9.48 -13.21
N LEU A 120 -28.64 10.61 -13.89
CA LEU A 120 -29.92 10.98 -14.50
C LEU A 120 -30.10 10.03 -15.68
N GLN A 121 -30.85 8.97 -15.40
CA GLN A 121 -31.27 7.97 -16.34
C GLN A 121 -32.68 8.35 -16.73
N ASP A 122 -32.77 9.36 -17.60
CA ASP A 122 -33.88 9.71 -18.49
C ASP A 122 -33.53 11.10 -19.07
N GLU A 123 -33.68 11.26 -20.38
CA GLU A 123 -33.16 12.35 -21.24
C GLU A 123 -31.74 12.08 -21.79
N GLN A 124 -31.69 11.79 -23.09
CA GLN A 124 -30.56 11.23 -23.85
C GLN A 124 -29.28 12.08 -23.96
N ASP A 125 -29.12 13.19 -23.24
CA ASP A 125 -27.95 14.07 -23.33
C ASP A 125 -27.54 14.76 -22.01
N ALA A 126 -28.03 14.29 -20.84
CA ALA A 126 -27.63 14.87 -19.57
C ALA A 126 -26.27 14.31 -19.09
N ALA A 127 -25.24 15.15 -19.07
CA ALA A 127 -23.94 14.79 -18.48
C ALA A 127 -24.10 14.41 -16.99
N PRO A 128 -23.48 13.31 -16.53
CA PRO A 128 -23.63 12.87 -15.14
C PRO A 128 -23.09 13.93 -14.17
N GLN A 129 -23.89 14.30 -13.16
CA GLN A 129 -23.49 15.29 -12.17
C GLN A 129 -22.54 14.64 -11.16
N VAL A 130 -21.26 15.01 -11.24
CA VAL A 130 -20.20 14.53 -10.37
C VAL A 130 -19.75 15.65 -9.45
N SER A 131 -19.74 15.39 -8.15
CA SER A 131 -19.10 16.28 -7.17
C SER A 131 -17.77 15.67 -6.76
N ALA A 132 -16.68 16.31 -7.17
CA ALA A 132 -15.35 16.00 -6.67
C ALA A 132 -15.11 16.80 -5.39
N GLU A 133 -14.97 16.12 -4.25
CA GLU A 133 -14.59 16.78 -3.00
C GLU A 133 -13.05 16.85 -2.94
N VAL A 134 -12.51 18.04 -3.23
CA VAL A 134 -11.07 18.26 -3.29
C VAL A 134 -10.57 18.52 -1.87
N LEU A 135 -9.94 17.55 -1.24
CA LEU A 135 -9.38 17.65 0.10
C LEU A 135 -8.09 16.79 0.19
N PRO A 136 -7.16 17.13 1.10
CA PRO A 136 -5.84 16.53 1.17
C PRO A 136 -5.78 15.01 1.00
N TRP A 137 -4.84 14.55 0.18
CA TRP A 137 -4.54 13.14 0.00
C TRP A 137 -3.69 12.66 1.16
N GLY A 138 -4.14 11.56 1.76
CA GLY A 138 -3.45 10.93 2.88
C GLY A 138 -3.91 11.44 4.24
N TRP A 139 -3.55 10.63 5.24
CA TRP A 139 -3.93 10.79 6.63
C TRP A 139 -3.79 12.21 7.15
N ARG A 140 -4.86 12.80 7.66
CA ARG A 140 -4.79 14.07 8.38
C ARG A 140 -4.19 13.89 9.78
N GLU A 141 -3.14 14.64 10.08
CA GLU A 141 -2.67 14.82 11.47
C GLU A 141 -3.56 15.80 12.25
N ALA A 142 -4.23 16.73 11.56
CA ALA A 142 -5.00 17.81 12.17
C ALA A 142 -6.53 17.63 12.03
N ARG A 143 -7.25 17.78 13.15
CA ARG A 143 -8.72 17.92 13.18
C ARG A 143 -9.12 19.21 12.46
N THR A 144 -9.64 19.09 11.25
CA THR A 144 -10.38 20.20 10.63
C THR A 144 -11.74 20.33 11.32
N GLN A 145 -12.18 21.55 11.63
CA GLN A 145 -13.51 21.90 12.15
C GLN A 145 -14.66 21.62 11.14
N ALA A 146 -14.46 20.72 10.17
CA ALA A 146 -15.51 20.31 9.27
C ALA A 146 -16.55 19.54 10.07
N ALA A 147 -17.72 20.14 10.22
CA ALA A 147 -18.90 19.54 10.82
C ALA A 147 -19.27 18.27 10.05
N GLU A 148 -19.27 17.15 10.78
CA GLU A 148 -19.88 15.87 10.41
C GLU A 148 -19.39 15.20 9.11
N CYS A 149 -18.60 14.15 9.28
CA CYS A 149 -18.18 13.30 8.17
C CYS A 149 -19.33 12.35 7.78
N LYS A 150 -20.09 12.72 6.75
CA LYS A 150 -21.17 11.87 6.22
C LYS A 150 -20.57 10.59 5.61
N ALA A 151 -20.72 9.49 6.34
CA ALA A 151 -20.31 8.16 5.92
C ALA A 151 -21.00 7.77 4.60
N PRO A 152 -20.30 7.07 3.69
CA PRO A 152 -20.93 6.56 2.47
C PRO A 152 -22.06 5.58 2.82
N PRO A 153 -23.11 5.50 1.98
CA PRO A 153 -24.30 4.66 2.25
C PRO A 153 -23.98 3.17 2.39
N ARG A 154 -22.88 2.70 1.78
CA ARG A 154 -22.28 1.39 2.08
C ARG A 154 -20.84 1.61 2.56
N PRO A 155 -20.47 1.18 3.78
CA PRO A 155 -19.11 1.35 4.28
C PRO A 155 -18.19 0.30 3.64
N TRP A 156 -17.34 0.75 2.72
CA TRP A 156 -16.18 -0.02 2.32
C TRP A 156 -15.12 0.01 3.42
N ARG A 157 -14.47 -1.13 3.67
CA ARG A 157 -13.48 -1.27 4.73
C ARG A 157 -12.06 -1.41 4.18
N LEU A 158 -11.14 -0.63 4.73
CA LEU A 158 -9.71 -0.68 4.41
C LEU A 158 -9.08 -1.95 5.00
N PRO A 159 -8.45 -2.80 4.19
CA PRO A 159 -7.68 -3.91 4.72
C PRO A 159 -6.47 -3.37 5.46
N LEU A 160 -6.33 -3.76 6.72
CA LEU A 160 -5.23 -3.42 7.60
C LEU A 160 -4.51 -4.70 7.99
N VAL A 161 -3.23 -4.82 7.70
CA VAL A 161 -2.46 -5.97 8.15
C VAL A 161 -1.73 -5.65 9.45
N LEU A 162 -1.99 -6.44 10.49
CA LEU A 162 -1.23 -6.41 11.73
C LEU A 162 0.02 -7.28 11.59
N GLN A 163 1.18 -6.67 11.81
CA GLN A 163 2.48 -7.30 11.98
C GLN A 163 2.91 -7.17 13.43
N THR A 164 3.45 -8.24 14.00
CA THR A 164 3.92 -8.26 15.39
C THR A 164 5.40 -8.60 15.43
N ARG A 165 6.16 -7.88 16.25
CA ARG A 165 7.58 -8.15 16.48
C ARG A 165 7.92 -8.06 17.96
N VAL A 166 8.59 -9.06 18.49
CA VAL A 166 9.22 -8.99 19.82
C VAL A 166 10.71 -8.78 19.58
N GLU A 167 11.26 -7.66 20.07
CA GLU A 167 12.69 -7.38 19.92
C GLU A 167 13.54 -8.27 20.82
N GLN A 168 14.83 -8.35 20.50
CA GLN A 168 15.80 -9.08 21.33
C GLN A 168 15.98 -8.36 22.68
N GLY A 169 16.39 -9.11 23.71
CA GLY A 169 16.64 -8.57 25.05
C GLY A 169 15.73 -9.10 26.15
N PHE A 170 14.80 -10.01 25.83
CA PHE A 170 14.07 -10.78 26.84
C PHE A 170 14.81 -12.09 27.13
N ALA A 171 15.06 -12.38 28.41
CA ALA A 171 15.77 -13.59 28.85
C ALA A 171 14.96 -14.41 29.89
N GLY A 172 15.13 -15.74 29.87
CA GLY A 172 14.51 -16.65 30.84
C GLY A 172 12.98 -16.52 30.91
N ALA A 173 12.43 -16.30 32.11
CA ALA A 173 11.00 -16.12 32.32
C ALA A 173 10.40 -14.91 31.56
N GLN A 174 11.22 -13.91 31.20
CA GLN A 174 10.76 -12.78 30.38
C GLN A 174 10.39 -13.19 28.96
N GLN A 175 10.98 -14.26 28.41
CA GLN A 175 10.68 -14.73 27.05
C GLN A 175 9.26 -15.28 26.97
N PHE A 176 8.86 -16.11 27.93
CA PHE A 176 7.50 -16.61 28.01
C PHE A 176 6.50 -15.47 28.21
N ALA A 177 6.80 -14.57 29.14
CA ALA A 177 5.92 -13.45 29.46
C ALA A 177 5.80 -12.46 28.28
N SER A 178 6.88 -12.19 27.53
CA SER A 178 6.85 -11.29 26.36
C SER A 178 6.09 -11.89 25.19
N GLN A 179 6.27 -13.18 24.91
CA GLN A 179 5.50 -13.90 23.90
C GLN A 179 4.00 -13.96 24.26
N SER A 180 3.69 -14.24 25.53
CA SER A 180 2.31 -14.25 26.02
C SER A 180 1.65 -12.89 25.87
N LEU A 181 2.34 -11.81 26.26
CA LEU A 181 1.84 -10.44 26.12
C LEU A 181 1.58 -10.10 24.65
N MET A 182 2.54 -10.37 23.75
CA MET A 182 2.39 -10.08 22.33
C MET A 182 1.22 -10.87 21.71
N HIS A 183 1.07 -12.14 22.07
CA HIS A 183 -0.04 -12.98 21.59
C HIS A 183 -1.40 -12.47 22.04
N ILE A 184 -1.53 -12.09 23.32
CA ILE A 184 -2.75 -11.51 23.88
C ILE A 184 -3.07 -10.17 23.22
N ALA A 185 -2.05 -9.32 23.03
CA ALA A 185 -2.20 -8.02 22.41
C ALA A 185 -2.65 -8.14 20.95
N SER A 186 -2.04 -9.04 20.17
CA SER A 186 -2.42 -9.25 18.77
C SER A 186 -3.83 -9.82 18.63
N GLN A 187 -4.19 -10.83 19.43
CA GLN A 187 -5.53 -11.40 19.44
C GLN A 187 -6.59 -10.37 19.87
N SER A 188 -6.32 -9.63 20.95
CA SER A 188 -7.23 -8.61 21.44
C SER A 188 -7.41 -7.49 20.40
N TRP A 189 -6.33 -7.05 19.74
CA TRP A 189 -6.40 -6.07 18.67
C TRP A 189 -7.31 -6.58 17.53
N THR A 190 -7.04 -7.77 17.01
CA THR A 190 -7.83 -8.37 15.92
C THR A 190 -9.30 -8.52 16.31
N GLN A 191 -9.60 -8.90 17.55
CA GLN A 191 -10.98 -9.02 18.05
C GLN A 191 -11.69 -7.67 18.12
N GLN A 192 -11.07 -6.64 18.71
CA GLN A 192 -11.66 -5.31 18.82
C GLN A 192 -11.86 -4.66 17.44
N MET A 193 -10.94 -4.90 16.51
CA MET A 193 -11.03 -4.40 15.14
C MET A 193 -12.18 -4.99 14.31
N GLN A 194 -12.76 -6.14 14.69
CA GLN A 194 -13.94 -6.67 14.00
C GLN A 194 -15.16 -5.73 14.10
N ALA A 195 -15.24 -4.93 15.17
CA ALA A 195 -16.30 -3.96 15.36
C ALA A 195 -16.09 -2.66 14.55
N SER A 196 -14.88 -2.44 14.02
CA SER A 196 -14.57 -1.25 13.22
C SER A 196 -15.40 -1.25 11.94
N GLN A 197 -16.10 -0.13 11.71
CA GLN A 197 -16.86 0.09 10.47
C GLN A 197 -15.96 0.49 9.31
N ARG A 198 -14.71 0.85 9.58
CA ARG A 198 -13.79 1.43 8.60
C ARG A 198 -12.66 0.50 8.21
N TRP A 199 -12.19 -0.30 9.16
CA TRP A 199 -11.02 -1.14 8.97
C TRP A 199 -11.42 -2.61 9.01
N ARG A 200 -10.75 -3.40 8.18
CA ARG A 200 -10.78 -4.86 8.24
C ARG A 200 -9.38 -5.30 8.62
N ALA A 201 -9.20 -5.67 9.88
CA ALA A 201 -7.91 -6.19 10.34
C ALA A 201 -7.69 -7.63 9.83
N GLN A 202 -6.51 -7.88 9.27
CA GLN A 202 -5.96 -9.20 9.00
C GLN A 202 -4.74 -9.38 9.87
N HIS A 203 -4.67 -10.51 10.55
CA HIS A 203 -3.43 -10.93 11.18
C HIS A 203 -2.62 -11.72 10.16
N LYS A 204 -1.48 -11.19 9.70
CA LYS A 204 -0.51 -11.97 8.91
C LYS A 204 0.76 -12.10 9.73
N ALA A 205 1.22 -13.34 9.88
CA ALA A 205 2.50 -13.60 10.51
C ALA A 205 3.61 -12.86 9.75
N THR A 206 4.48 -12.19 10.48
CA THR A 206 5.67 -11.56 9.90
C THR A 206 6.52 -12.66 9.23
N PRO A 207 6.97 -12.48 7.98
CA PRO A 207 7.83 -13.45 7.34
C PRO A 207 9.08 -13.72 8.19
N PRO A 208 9.58 -14.96 8.26
CA PRO A 208 10.84 -15.21 8.94
C PRO A 208 11.97 -14.42 8.29
N GLU A 209 12.86 -13.86 9.11
CA GLU A 209 14.02 -13.11 8.63
C GLU A 209 15.02 -14.02 7.89
N ASN A 210 15.14 -15.28 8.33
CA ASN A 210 16.05 -16.27 7.74
C ASN A 210 15.61 -16.72 6.34
N ALA A 211 16.54 -16.63 5.38
CA ALA A 211 16.36 -17.06 4.00
C ALA A 211 15.98 -18.55 3.84
N TYR A 212 16.54 -19.45 4.67
CA TYR A 212 16.18 -20.87 4.63
C TYR A 212 14.72 -21.11 5.00
N MET A 213 14.28 -20.51 6.13
CA MET A 213 12.89 -20.61 6.57
C MET A 213 11.93 -19.99 5.56
N ARG A 214 12.33 -18.89 4.90
CA ARG A 214 11.54 -18.26 3.83
C ARG A 214 11.42 -19.16 2.59
N ALA A 215 12.47 -19.92 2.25
CA ALA A 215 12.39 -20.89 1.16
C ALA A 215 11.42 -22.04 1.50
N LEU A 216 11.38 -22.48 2.77
CA LEU A 216 10.49 -23.53 3.24
C LEU A 216 9.02 -23.08 3.33
N THR A 217 8.76 -21.88 3.83
CA THR A 217 7.39 -21.33 3.97
C THR A 217 6.83 -20.80 2.65
N GLY A 218 7.65 -20.78 1.59
CA GLY A 218 7.33 -20.15 0.32
C GLY A 218 7.37 -18.61 0.38
N PRO A 219 7.22 -17.96 -0.78
CA PRO A 219 7.15 -16.50 -0.85
C PRO A 219 5.92 -16.00 -0.09
N SER A 220 6.14 -15.41 1.08
CA SER A 220 5.12 -14.61 1.76
C SER A 220 4.90 -13.33 0.93
N GLU A 221 3.77 -13.22 0.25
CA GLU A 221 3.38 -11.94 -0.33
C GLU A 221 3.12 -10.95 0.81
N SER A 222 4.13 -10.14 1.15
CA SER A 222 3.94 -9.06 2.11
C SER A 222 2.89 -8.10 1.57
N PRO A 223 1.85 -7.78 2.35
CA PRO A 223 0.81 -6.89 1.90
C PRO A 223 1.38 -5.48 1.72
N THR A 224 1.19 -4.91 0.54
CA THR A 224 1.32 -3.47 0.30
C THR A 224 0.04 -2.78 0.75
N GLY A 225 0.14 -1.54 1.23
CA GLY A 225 -0.97 -0.75 1.73
C GLY A 225 -0.89 -0.56 3.24
N TRP A 226 -2.04 -0.48 3.91
CA TRP A 226 -2.11 -0.18 5.33
C TRP A 226 -1.57 -1.32 6.20
N THR A 227 -0.55 -1.00 6.99
CA THR A 227 0.10 -1.91 7.93
C THR A 227 0.13 -1.31 9.32
N ALA A 228 -0.28 -2.10 10.30
CA ALA A 228 -0.07 -1.82 11.71
C ALA A 228 1.06 -2.70 12.21
N GLU A 229 2.09 -2.10 12.82
CA GLU A 229 3.19 -2.81 13.45
C GLU A 229 3.07 -2.66 14.97
N LEU A 230 3.01 -3.80 15.67
CA LEU A 230 3.04 -3.87 17.12
C LEU A 230 4.41 -4.44 17.54
N VAL A 231 5.22 -3.60 18.17
CA VAL A 231 6.58 -3.96 18.59
C VAL A 231 6.68 -3.93 20.10
N LEU A 232 7.19 -5.01 20.69
CA LEU A 232 7.49 -5.08 22.12
C LEU A 232 9.00 -5.09 22.32
N LYS A 233 9.50 -4.08 23.05
CA LYS A 233 10.93 -3.91 23.36
C LYS A 233 11.13 -3.76 24.88
N PRO A 234 12.24 -4.24 25.45
CA PRO A 234 12.59 -3.92 26.84
C PRO A 234 12.71 -2.40 26.98
N HIS A 235 12.16 -1.84 28.05
CA HIS A 235 12.22 -0.40 28.28
C HIS A 235 13.60 -0.01 28.79
N ALA A 236 14.43 0.57 27.93
CA ALA A 236 15.67 1.20 28.36
C ALA A 236 15.33 2.52 29.07
N ALA A 237 15.91 2.77 30.24
CA ALA A 237 15.81 4.08 30.90
C ALA A 237 16.35 5.17 29.95
N ALA A 238 15.70 6.34 29.93
CA ALA A 238 16.03 7.43 29.00
C ALA A 238 17.55 7.72 28.99
N ALA A 239 18.16 7.64 27.80
CA ALA A 239 19.57 7.96 27.60
C ALA A 239 19.77 9.47 27.75
N GLY A 240 20.02 9.90 28.99
CA GLY A 240 20.23 11.31 29.36
C GLY A 240 20.30 11.55 30.87
N LEU A 241 20.40 10.49 31.68
CA LEU A 241 20.42 10.59 33.13
C LEU A 241 21.76 11.17 33.60
N SER A 242 21.70 12.22 34.43
CA SER A 242 22.86 12.66 35.20
C SER A 242 23.33 11.56 36.16
N MET A 243 24.61 11.55 36.53
CA MET A 243 25.20 10.49 37.39
C MET A 243 24.44 10.28 38.72
N ARG A 244 23.82 11.33 39.27
CA ARG A 244 22.95 11.24 40.47
C ARG A 244 21.61 10.56 40.18
N GLN A 245 20.99 10.85 39.04
CA GLN A 245 19.73 10.22 38.65
C GLN A 245 19.93 8.76 38.25
N ALA A 246 21.08 8.41 37.67
CA ALA A 246 21.48 7.02 37.47
C ALA A 246 21.63 6.28 38.81
N TRP A 247 22.27 6.90 39.81
CA TRP A 247 22.35 6.36 41.18
C TRP A 247 20.98 6.20 41.86
N HIS A 248 20.07 7.17 41.69
CA HIS A 248 18.71 7.05 42.20
C HIS A 248 17.88 6.00 41.43
N ALA A 249 18.11 5.82 40.14
CA ALA A 249 17.47 4.77 39.33
C ALA A 249 17.94 3.36 39.72
N LEU A 250 19.21 3.21 40.08
CA LEU A 250 19.76 1.95 40.61
C LEU A 250 19.16 1.57 41.98
N ASN A 251 18.79 2.55 42.82
CA ASN A 251 18.17 2.32 44.12
C ASN A 251 16.63 2.23 44.09
N GLN A 252 15.97 2.55 42.98
CA GLN A 252 14.52 2.37 42.84
C GLN A 252 14.24 0.94 42.38
N ASN A 253 13.98 0.04 43.35
CA ASN A 253 13.45 -1.32 43.17
C ASN A 253 13.42 -1.81 41.72
N GLU A 254 14.55 -2.36 41.27
CA GLU A 254 14.77 -3.11 40.01
C GLU A 254 13.91 -4.37 39.86
N HIS A 255 12.87 -4.52 40.68
CA HIS A 255 12.08 -5.73 40.74
C HIS A 255 11.02 -5.77 39.65
N ASP A 256 10.57 -4.65 39.07
CA ASP A 256 9.56 -4.68 38.02
C ASP A 256 10.18 -4.62 36.62
N TRP A 257 9.82 -5.59 35.77
CA TRP A 257 10.17 -5.54 34.35
C TRP A 257 9.37 -4.42 33.68
N ARG A 258 10.05 -3.45 33.07
CA ARG A 258 9.42 -2.39 32.29
C ARG A 258 9.62 -2.66 30.81
N TRP A 259 8.53 -2.74 30.06
CA TRP A 259 8.58 -2.96 28.61
C TRP A 259 7.82 -1.85 27.89
N THR A 260 8.29 -1.48 26.70
CA THR A 260 7.57 -0.54 25.83
C THR A 260 6.89 -1.33 24.74
N LEU A 261 5.56 -1.24 24.69
CA LEU A 261 4.74 -1.68 23.58
C LEU A 261 4.50 -0.49 22.66
N SER A 262 5.14 -0.48 21.48
CA SER A 262 4.92 0.55 20.47
C SER A 262 3.98 0.02 19.39
N PHE A 263 3.03 0.87 19.01
CA PHE A 263 2.13 0.64 17.88
C PHE A 263 2.38 1.71 16.84
N THR A 264 2.65 1.27 15.61
CA THR A 264 2.85 2.13 14.45
C THR A 264 1.83 1.75 13.38
N LEU A 265 0.97 2.69 13.00
CA LEU A 265 0.12 2.59 11.83
C LEU A 265 0.74 3.38 10.68
N GLY A 266 0.84 2.77 9.52
CA GLY A 266 1.36 3.43 8.33
C GLY A 266 1.02 2.72 7.04
N GLU A 267 1.47 3.31 5.94
CA GLU A 267 1.33 2.73 4.60
C GLU A 267 2.67 2.12 4.17
N ARG A 268 2.59 0.99 3.47
CA ARG A 268 3.73 0.27 2.91
C ARG A 268 3.56 0.18 1.40
N HIS A 269 4.32 0.98 0.65
CA HIS A 269 4.23 1.04 -0.81
C HIS A 269 4.84 -0.17 -1.52
N THR A 270 5.84 -0.80 -0.91
CA THR A 270 6.53 -1.98 -1.45
C THR A 270 6.59 -3.10 -0.42
N SER A 271 6.55 -4.36 -0.86
CA SER A 271 6.49 -5.53 0.04
C SER A 271 7.62 -5.57 1.08
N GLN A 272 8.82 -5.08 0.73
CA GLN A 272 10.00 -5.04 1.60
C GLN A 272 10.41 -3.62 2.03
N GLY A 273 9.68 -2.60 1.61
CA GLY A 273 9.98 -1.21 1.98
C GLY A 273 9.72 -0.91 3.45
N PRO A 274 10.23 0.23 3.96
CA PRO A 274 9.85 0.73 5.27
C PRO A 274 8.35 1.06 5.32
N ILE A 275 7.77 0.98 6.52
CA ILE A 275 6.43 1.51 6.79
C ILE A 275 6.58 3.02 6.93
N GLU A 276 5.81 3.80 6.18
CA GLU A 276 5.71 5.25 6.36
C GLU A 276 4.75 5.53 7.52
N PRO A 277 5.24 5.93 8.71
CA PRO A 277 4.40 6.06 9.88
C PRO A 277 3.44 7.23 9.72
N ARG A 278 2.15 6.98 9.90
CA ARG A 278 1.08 7.99 9.91
C ARG A 278 0.53 8.23 11.31
N TRP A 279 0.66 7.25 12.19
CA TRP A 279 0.33 7.38 13.60
C TRP A 279 1.17 6.42 14.43
N GLN A 280 1.73 6.93 15.53
CA GLN A 280 2.49 6.15 16.49
C GLN A 280 1.97 6.41 17.90
N ILE A 281 1.92 5.36 18.71
CA ILE A 281 1.64 5.43 20.13
C ILE A 281 2.51 4.41 20.85
N GLU A 282 3.05 4.81 22.00
CA GLU A 282 3.84 3.92 22.85
C GLU A 282 3.15 3.80 24.21
N GLN A 283 3.21 2.60 24.77
CA GLN A 283 2.76 2.34 26.12
C GLN A 283 3.78 1.54 26.90
N VAL A 284 4.12 2.04 28.08
CA VAL A 284 4.98 1.34 29.02
C VAL A 284 4.13 0.39 29.87
N ILE A 285 4.54 -0.87 29.93
CA ILE A 285 3.91 -1.93 30.71
C ILE A 285 4.89 -2.37 31.78
N THR A 286 4.44 -2.33 33.03
CA THR A 286 5.19 -2.79 34.21
C THR A 286 4.71 -4.18 34.59
N ILE A 287 5.63 -5.12 34.73
CA ILE A 287 5.34 -6.51 35.07
C ILE A 287 6.10 -6.89 36.33
N ASP A 288 5.35 -7.36 37.32
CA ASP A 288 5.89 -8.00 38.51
C ASP A 288 6.39 -9.42 38.15
N PRO A 289 7.70 -9.68 38.23
CA PRO A 289 8.29 -10.97 37.89
C PRO A 289 7.96 -12.07 38.90
N GLN A 290 7.68 -11.73 40.16
CA GLN A 290 7.27 -12.72 41.16
C GLN A 290 5.87 -13.23 40.84
N ALA A 291 4.95 -12.32 40.51
CA ALA A 291 3.61 -12.71 40.06
C ALA A 291 3.65 -13.56 38.77
N ALA A 292 4.51 -13.19 37.81
CA ALA A 292 4.65 -13.92 36.55
C ALA A 292 5.28 -15.32 36.72
N SER A 293 6.20 -15.48 37.67
CA SER A 293 6.90 -16.75 37.92
C SER A 293 6.12 -17.71 38.84
N GLN A 294 5.50 -17.20 39.91
CA GLN A 294 4.82 -18.04 40.91
C GLN A 294 3.48 -18.59 40.40
N ASN A 295 2.68 -17.77 39.73
CA ASN A 295 1.35 -18.15 39.23
C ASN A 295 1.13 -17.67 37.77
N PRO A 296 1.77 -18.32 36.78
CA PRO A 296 1.77 -17.84 35.40
C PRO A 296 0.36 -17.71 34.79
N SER A 297 -0.54 -18.65 35.07
CA SER A 297 -1.92 -18.63 34.54
C SER A 297 -2.73 -17.45 35.09
N ALA A 298 -2.73 -17.27 36.42
CA ALA A 298 -3.44 -16.16 37.08
C ALA A 298 -2.87 -14.79 36.65
N TRP A 299 -1.56 -14.72 36.44
CA TRP A 299 -0.91 -13.53 35.87
C TRP A 299 -1.39 -13.26 34.42
N VAL A 300 -1.39 -14.28 33.55
CA VAL A 300 -1.88 -14.16 32.16
C VAL A 300 -3.34 -13.70 32.10
N HIS A 301 -4.21 -14.21 32.98
CA HIS A 301 -5.61 -13.80 33.04
C HIS A 301 -5.77 -12.31 33.37
N ARG A 302 -5.03 -11.80 34.38
CA ARG A 302 -5.04 -10.37 34.73
C ARG A 302 -4.44 -9.50 33.62
N LEU A 303 -3.33 -9.95 33.03
CA LEU A 303 -2.70 -9.27 31.90
C LEU A 303 -3.66 -9.15 30.71
N LYS A 304 -4.43 -10.21 30.42
CA LYS A 304 -5.42 -10.22 29.34
C LYS A 304 -6.43 -9.09 29.48
N GLU A 305 -7.03 -8.91 30.65
CA GLU A 305 -8.00 -7.85 30.89
C GLU A 305 -7.38 -6.46 30.70
N GLN A 306 -6.18 -6.24 31.27
CA GLN A 306 -5.47 -4.98 31.13
C GLN A 306 -5.14 -4.67 29.66
N VAL A 307 -4.55 -5.62 28.93
CA VAL A 307 -4.21 -5.45 27.51
C VAL A 307 -5.47 -5.25 26.66
N GLN A 308 -6.56 -5.95 26.96
CA GLN A 308 -7.83 -5.79 26.26
C GLN A 308 -8.38 -4.37 26.35
N GLN A 309 -8.35 -3.75 27.54
CA GLN A 309 -8.78 -2.36 27.73
C GLN A 309 -7.92 -1.38 26.91
N HIS A 310 -6.59 -1.58 26.91
CA HIS A 310 -5.68 -0.73 26.14
C HIS A 310 -5.88 -0.86 24.63
N MET A 311 -6.00 -2.09 24.11
CA MET A 311 -6.29 -2.32 22.70
C MET A 311 -7.64 -1.72 22.30
N GLN A 312 -8.67 -1.85 23.14
CA GLN A 312 -9.97 -1.24 22.87
C GLN A 312 -9.86 0.30 22.80
N ALA A 313 -9.10 0.93 23.69
CA ALA A 313 -8.88 2.37 23.65
C ALA A 313 -8.15 2.80 22.38
N TRP A 314 -7.11 2.06 21.96
CA TRP A 314 -6.36 2.34 20.73
C TRP A 314 -7.23 2.17 19.47
N VAL A 315 -8.03 1.11 19.38
CA VAL A 315 -8.96 0.90 18.25
C VAL A 315 -10.01 2.01 18.18
N LYS A 316 -10.59 2.42 19.32
CA LYS A 316 -11.53 3.57 19.36
C LYS A 316 -10.86 4.87 18.91
N GLN A 317 -9.62 5.11 19.31
CA GLN A 317 -8.86 6.29 18.89
C GLN A 317 -8.54 6.24 17.39
N LEU A 318 -8.21 5.06 16.87
CA LEU A 318 -7.98 4.82 15.45
C LEU A 318 -9.23 5.11 14.63
N ASP A 319 -10.36 4.50 14.98
CA ASP A 319 -11.63 4.68 14.28
C ASP A 319 -12.05 6.16 14.27
N LYS A 320 -11.99 6.83 15.42
CA LYS A 320 -12.33 8.25 15.55
C LYS A 320 -11.43 9.16 14.71
N ARG A 321 -10.13 8.86 14.62
CA ARG A 321 -9.20 9.67 13.81
C ARG A 321 -9.42 9.45 12.33
N SER A 322 -9.70 8.21 11.96
CA SER A 322 -9.82 7.80 10.57
C SER A 322 -11.21 8.00 9.99
N GLU A 323 -12.24 8.29 10.80
CA GLU A 323 -13.63 8.50 10.37
C GLU A 323 -13.79 9.37 9.10
N CYS A 324 -12.98 10.43 9.00
CA CYS A 324 -13.03 11.39 7.90
C CYS A 324 -12.05 11.12 6.76
N GLU A 325 -11.22 10.09 6.84
CA GLU A 325 -10.29 9.76 5.76
C GLU A 325 -11.08 9.11 4.60
N PRO A 326 -10.76 9.30 3.32
CA PRO A 326 -11.42 8.55 2.25
C PRO A 326 -11.00 7.08 2.27
N VAL A 327 -11.86 6.20 1.77
CA VAL A 327 -11.51 4.79 1.59
C VAL A 327 -10.85 4.68 0.21
N GLN A 328 -9.57 4.34 0.20
CA GLN A 328 -8.76 4.19 -1.01
C GLN A 328 -8.08 2.83 -1.02
N PHE A 329 -8.02 2.18 -2.19
CA PHE A 329 -7.39 0.87 -2.32
C PHE A 329 -6.20 0.94 -3.28
N HIS A 330 -5.09 0.29 -2.91
CA HIS A 330 -3.95 0.17 -3.83
C HIS A 330 -4.27 -0.80 -4.97
N VAL A 331 -3.94 -0.38 -6.18
CA VAL A 331 -4.08 -1.16 -7.40
C VAL A 331 -2.73 -1.78 -7.74
N ARG A 332 -2.72 -3.08 -8.00
CA ARG A 332 -1.58 -3.79 -8.57
C ARG A 332 -1.95 -4.33 -9.94
N ARG A 333 -0.96 -4.40 -10.84
CA ARG A 333 -1.12 -5.04 -12.13
C ARG A 333 -0.64 -6.48 -12.05
N SER A 334 -1.47 -7.40 -12.52
CA SER A 334 -1.19 -8.82 -12.67
C SER A 334 -1.12 -9.15 -14.16
N GLY A 335 0.10 -9.27 -14.70
CA GLY A 335 0.34 -9.50 -16.12
C GLY A 335 0.10 -8.26 -17.02
N GLN A 336 -0.19 -8.48 -18.30
CA GLN A 336 -0.35 -7.40 -19.28
C GLN A 336 -1.71 -6.68 -19.19
N GLU A 337 -2.79 -7.33 -18.76
CA GLU A 337 -4.14 -6.72 -18.78
C GLU A 337 -4.90 -6.83 -17.44
N GLY A 338 -4.46 -7.68 -16.51
CA GLY A 338 -5.16 -7.87 -15.24
C GLY A 338 -4.89 -6.72 -14.27
N LEU A 339 -5.92 -5.97 -13.91
CA LEU A 339 -5.87 -5.01 -12.81
C LEU A 339 -6.43 -5.69 -11.55
N GLN A 340 -5.74 -5.55 -10.42
CA GLN A 340 -6.13 -6.17 -9.16
C GLN A 340 -6.10 -5.17 -8.01
N LEU A 341 -7.17 -5.10 -7.22
CA LEU A 341 -7.19 -4.39 -5.95
C LEU A 341 -6.68 -5.27 -4.83
N GLN A 342 -5.91 -4.69 -3.92
CA GLN A 342 -5.53 -5.32 -2.64
C GLN A 342 -6.68 -5.21 -1.62
N ALA A 343 -7.88 -5.62 -2.01
CA ALA A 343 -9.08 -5.68 -1.19
C ALA A 343 -9.97 -6.82 -1.68
N GLY A 344 -10.76 -7.40 -0.78
CA GLY A 344 -11.61 -8.57 -1.08
C GLY A 344 -13.05 -8.39 -0.63
N PHE A 345 -13.81 -9.48 -0.59
CA PHE A 345 -15.23 -9.44 -0.20
C PHE A 345 -15.44 -8.92 1.23
N GLU A 346 -14.50 -9.20 2.15
CA GLU A 346 -14.57 -8.71 3.53
C GLU A 346 -14.40 -7.19 3.63
N SER A 347 -13.81 -6.56 2.60
CA SER A 347 -13.75 -5.10 2.47
C SER A 347 -15.07 -4.49 2.00
N GLY A 348 -16.10 -5.29 1.73
CA GLY A 348 -17.43 -4.83 1.29
C GLY A 348 -17.55 -4.64 -0.23
N LEU A 349 -16.52 -4.98 -1.00
CA LEU A 349 -16.52 -4.96 -2.46
C LEU A 349 -17.40 -6.07 -3.04
N ARG A 350 -18.15 -5.74 -4.08
CA ARG A 350 -18.99 -6.69 -4.83
C ARG A 350 -18.72 -6.60 -6.32
N ALA A 351 -19.00 -7.70 -7.02
CA ALA A 351 -19.06 -7.69 -8.49
C ALA A 351 -20.06 -6.63 -8.96
N GLY A 352 -19.65 -5.83 -9.92
CA GLY A 352 -20.43 -4.71 -10.44
C GLY A 352 -20.08 -3.34 -9.85
N ASP A 353 -19.42 -3.28 -8.69
CA ASP A 353 -18.99 -2.02 -8.08
C ASP A 353 -18.03 -1.27 -9.03
N ARG A 354 -18.21 0.06 -9.13
CA ARG A 354 -17.40 0.92 -9.99
C ARG A 354 -16.37 1.66 -9.15
N VAL A 355 -15.16 1.79 -9.69
CA VAL A 355 -14.05 2.49 -9.05
C VAL A 355 -13.36 3.42 -10.04
N LEU A 356 -12.94 4.57 -9.55
CA LEU A 356 -12.09 5.51 -10.28
C LEU A 356 -10.64 5.21 -9.95
N LEU A 357 -9.85 4.91 -10.96
CA LEU A 357 -8.42 4.68 -10.86
C LEU A 357 -7.70 6.00 -11.08
N VAL A 358 -6.87 6.40 -10.12
CA VAL A 358 -6.16 7.67 -10.11
C VAL A 358 -4.69 7.44 -9.79
N ASN A 359 -3.81 8.24 -10.39
CA ASN A 359 -2.41 8.30 -9.96
C ASN A 359 -2.21 9.52 -9.04
N PRO A 360 -1.90 9.31 -7.74
CA PRO A 360 -1.74 10.37 -6.75
C PRO A 360 -0.48 11.21 -6.94
N SER A 361 0.41 10.88 -7.89
CA SER A 361 1.55 11.74 -8.21
C SER A 361 1.21 12.84 -9.24
N HIS A 362 0.11 12.68 -9.99
CA HIS A 362 -0.23 13.55 -11.12
C HIS A 362 -1.58 14.25 -10.96
N ILE A 363 -2.59 13.58 -10.41
CA ILE A 363 -3.84 14.25 -10.06
C ILE A 363 -3.64 14.97 -8.72
N PRO A 364 -4.55 15.80 -8.21
CA PRO A 364 -4.98 16.95 -8.98
C PRO A 364 -3.84 17.95 -9.30
N SER A 365 -2.64 17.79 -8.72
CA SER A 365 -1.60 18.82 -8.77
C SER A 365 -1.16 19.15 -10.20
N GLN A 366 -1.17 18.18 -11.11
CA GLN A 366 -0.80 18.36 -12.53
C GLN A 366 -2.02 18.29 -13.46
N MET A 367 -3.24 18.58 -12.96
CA MET A 367 -4.47 18.59 -13.78
C MET A 367 -4.47 19.61 -14.93
N LEU A 368 -3.62 20.63 -14.82
CA LEU A 368 -3.50 21.71 -15.80
C LEU A 368 -2.48 21.40 -16.90
N GLU A 369 -1.76 20.28 -16.80
CA GLU A 369 -0.75 19.89 -17.79
C GLU A 369 -1.36 19.18 -19.01
N PRO A 370 -0.78 19.37 -20.20
CA PRO A 370 -1.16 18.60 -21.38
C PRO A 370 -0.89 17.10 -21.12
N GLY A 371 -1.95 16.29 -21.11
CA GLY A 371 -1.85 14.85 -20.84
C GLY A 371 -2.29 14.42 -19.43
N ALA A 372 -2.73 15.34 -18.55
CA ALA A 372 -3.28 15.02 -17.23
C ALA A 372 -4.39 13.96 -17.25
N THR A 373 -5.16 13.92 -18.35
CA THR A 373 -6.24 12.95 -18.59
C THR A 373 -5.76 11.50 -18.71
N GLN A 374 -4.45 11.28 -18.87
CA GLN A 374 -3.84 9.95 -18.93
C GLN A 374 -3.71 9.27 -17.55
N HIS A 375 -3.89 10.04 -16.49
CA HIS A 375 -3.71 9.58 -15.11
C HIS A 375 -5.04 9.24 -14.40
N LEU A 376 -6.12 9.06 -15.18
CA LEU A 376 -7.48 8.74 -14.73
C LEU A 376 -8.11 7.67 -15.61
N ALA A 377 -8.69 6.64 -14.98
CA ALA A 377 -9.46 5.61 -15.67
C ALA A 377 -10.67 5.14 -14.86
N LEU A 378 -11.73 4.74 -15.55
CA LEU A 378 -12.90 4.12 -14.91
C LEU A 378 -12.78 2.61 -15.00
N ALA A 379 -12.99 1.91 -13.89
CA ALA A 379 -12.98 0.46 -13.85
C ALA A 379 -14.16 -0.11 -13.07
N GLN A 380 -14.45 -1.38 -13.31
CA GLN A 380 -15.49 -2.13 -12.62
C GLN A 380 -14.92 -3.43 -12.04
N VAL A 381 -15.45 -3.80 -10.89
CA VAL A 381 -15.15 -5.05 -10.22
C VAL A 381 -15.83 -6.20 -10.96
N VAL A 382 -15.03 -7.13 -11.50
CA VAL A 382 -15.55 -8.31 -12.21
C VAL A 382 -15.59 -9.53 -11.30
N LYS A 383 -14.55 -9.72 -10.50
CA LYS A 383 -14.41 -10.90 -9.63
C LYS A 383 -13.82 -10.52 -8.29
N VAL A 384 -14.47 -10.93 -7.22
CA VAL A 384 -14.05 -10.64 -5.84
C VAL A 384 -13.53 -11.92 -5.19
N GLY A 385 -12.29 -11.89 -4.72
CA GLY A 385 -11.68 -12.93 -3.89
C GLY A 385 -11.60 -12.54 -2.42
N ALA A 386 -10.90 -13.34 -1.62
CA ALA A 386 -10.77 -13.14 -0.18
C ALA A 386 -9.93 -11.90 0.19
N GLU A 387 -8.82 -11.71 -0.51
CA GLU A 387 -7.89 -10.58 -0.28
C GLU A 387 -7.65 -9.73 -1.54
N ARG A 388 -8.08 -10.23 -2.71
CA ARG A 388 -7.83 -9.63 -4.01
C ARG A 388 -9.09 -9.56 -4.83
N THR A 389 -9.22 -8.51 -5.60
CA THR A 389 -10.36 -8.28 -6.49
C THR A 389 -9.86 -7.93 -7.87
N GLU A 390 -10.35 -8.60 -8.90
CA GLU A 390 -10.01 -8.34 -10.29
C GLU A 390 -10.91 -7.25 -10.86
N LEU A 391 -10.28 -6.32 -11.57
CA LEU A 391 -10.90 -5.17 -12.20
C LEU A 391 -10.83 -5.28 -13.72
N GLN A 392 -11.88 -4.80 -14.37
CA GLN A 392 -11.91 -4.54 -15.80
C GLN A 392 -12.00 -3.03 -16.04
N GLN A 393 -11.10 -2.52 -16.86
CA GLN A 393 -11.13 -1.12 -17.27
C GLN A 393 -12.28 -0.88 -18.25
N LEU A 394 -13.13 0.10 -17.95
CA LEU A 394 -14.29 0.48 -18.75
C LEU A 394 -14.03 1.70 -19.64
N ALA A 395 -13.28 2.67 -19.14
CA ALA A 395 -12.93 3.89 -19.88
C ALA A 395 -11.58 4.47 -19.43
N GLY A 396 -11.03 5.35 -20.28
CA GLY A 396 -9.72 5.98 -20.07
C GLY A 396 -8.59 5.26 -20.83
N PRO A 397 -7.38 5.84 -20.83
CA PRO A 397 -6.23 5.25 -21.49
C PRO A 397 -5.70 4.03 -20.74
N ALA A 398 -5.00 3.16 -21.46
CA ALA A 398 -4.35 2.00 -20.85
C ALA A 398 -3.39 2.46 -19.75
N LEU A 399 -3.57 1.95 -18.54
CA LEU A 399 -2.75 2.32 -17.40
C LEU A 399 -1.29 1.91 -17.63
N SER A 400 -0.35 2.73 -17.18
CA SER A 400 1.07 2.38 -17.18
C SER A 400 1.33 1.19 -16.25
N ALA A 401 2.31 0.35 -16.59
CA ALA A 401 2.73 -0.75 -15.71
C ALA A 401 3.48 -0.25 -14.46
N GLN A 402 3.97 0.98 -14.50
CA GLN A 402 4.73 1.64 -13.44
C GLN A 402 3.89 2.79 -12.87
N GLY A 403 3.75 2.84 -11.54
CA GLY A 403 3.01 3.90 -10.83
C GLY A 403 2.21 3.40 -9.63
N HIS A 404 2.06 4.24 -8.61
CA HIS A 404 1.27 3.95 -7.41
C HIS A 404 -0.21 4.24 -7.64
N TRP A 405 -0.88 3.40 -8.44
CA TRP A 405 -2.30 3.58 -8.75
C TRP A 405 -3.19 3.32 -7.54
N MET A 406 -4.17 4.21 -7.33
CA MET A 406 -5.16 4.12 -6.27
C MET A 406 -6.55 4.01 -6.87
N ALA A 407 -7.41 3.23 -6.25
CA ALA A 407 -8.81 3.11 -6.60
C ALA A 407 -9.68 3.81 -5.55
N LEU A 408 -10.54 4.69 -6.04
CA LEU A 408 -11.52 5.44 -5.27
C LEU A 408 -12.94 4.90 -5.54
N PRO A 409 -13.78 4.73 -4.51
CA PRO A 409 -15.22 4.52 -4.69
C PRO A 409 -15.85 5.65 -5.50
N LEU A 410 -16.92 5.32 -6.23
CA LEU A 410 -17.78 6.28 -6.92
C LEU A 410 -19.15 6.42 -6.28
#